data_AF-A9L6D8-F1
#
_entry.id   AF-A9L6D8-F1
#
_cell.length_a   1.000
_cell.length_b   1.000
_cell.length_c   1.000
_cell.angle_alpha   90.00
_cell.angle_beta   90.00
_cell.angle_gamma   90.00
#
_symmetry.space_group_name_H-M   'P 1'
#
loop_
_entity.id
_entity.type
_entity.pdbx_description
1 polymer ?
#
loop_
_entity_poly.entity_id
_entity_poly.type
_entity_poly.pdbx_seq_one_letter_code
_entity_poly.pdbx_strand_id
1 'polypeptide(L)'
;MSQAADLIRQKHSVKVNNGSGVLIQPMSPDYAYVLTAKHCLKVNTNNLESADIHPHVISTYDGTPITVIDVIYHESEDMAVLIVDSDTTLELMVNCAPLSTNDEVFLCGYPEDRRVGEVGGYSAFAYNYSYRDQNRLILTPKATVVNSNVVGFSGGGIFTLGNNHAPVLLCGIETKMDGNVANEYHGNISVVPISEYEQLIEHSQKLYLGKALAPLLPLHLSSFEHLANFTFIVQRGWADDAGLNLLQGLLREQVTEEIKVKIFPHEILKNLEKLLHVHNRPMHELRCMSLWGAFLELLTISILIDKPEAVDLAYVEAMMKSKRLMYIGEPGVWQEYIKDILFTDLEHLNTNGIIVAKTLSKSHTPRFTNEFVKKVWTKSNIGRVQTETRNISNANKKISKINSIVDLTALHSECIESKESLYEEHTNFEEFDDEKETQLLTLLATEYDAYFTIKELENEN
;
A
#
# COMPACT_ATOMS: atom_id res chain seq x y z
N MET A 1 -17.16 -14.21 11.55
CA MET A 1 -16.62 -12.89 11.18
C MET A 1 -15.39 -13.13 10.32
N SER A 2 -15.16 -12.32 9.29
CA SER A 2 -14.00 -12.48 8.40
C SER A 2 -12.71 -12.18 9.17
N GLN A 3 -11.60 -12.81 8.76
CA GLN A 3 -10.25 -12.54 9.28
C GLN A 3 -9.90 -11.04 9.28
N ALA A 4 -10.41 -10.29 8.30
CA ALA A 4 -10.25 -8.84 8.19
C ALA A 4 -10.93 -8.07 9.33
N ALA A 5 -12.16 -8.44 9.73
CA ALA A 5 -12.87 -7.77 10.81
C ALA A 5 -12.19 -8.00 12.17
N ASP A 6 -11.58 -9.17 12.37
CA ASP A 6 -10.77 -9.47 13.55
C ASP A 6 -9.45 -8.69 13.58
N LEU A 7 -8.78 -8.53 12.43
CA LEU A 7 -7.59 -7.69 12.31
C LEU A 7 -7.91 -6.23 12.67
N ILE A 8 -8.99 -5.67 12.11
CA ILE A 8 -9.44 -4.31 12.41
C ILE A 8 -9.70 -4.16 13.91
N ARG A 9 -10.44 -5.10 14.52
CA ARG A 9 -10.70 -5.11 15.95
C ARG A 9 -9.42 -5.09 16.77
N GLN A 10 -8.46 -5.96 16.44
CA GLN A 10 -7.29 -6.18 17.26
C GLN A 10 -6.24 -5.07 17.14
N LYS A 11 -6.10 -4.47 15.96
CA LYS A 11 -5.03 -3.51 15.69
C LYS A 11 -5.50 -2.06 15.53
N HIS A 12 -6.71 -1.84 15.02
CA HIS A 12 -7.09 -0.51 14.51
C HIS A 12 -8.31 0.10 15.19
N SER A 13 -9.21 -0.68 15.79
CA SER A 13 -10.32 -0.12 16.56
C SER A 13 -9.93 0.08 18.02
N VAL A 14 -10.21 1.27 18.53
CA VAL A 14 -9.98 1.62 19.94
C VAL A 14 -11.25 2.15 20.58
N LYS A 15 -11.34 2.02 21.91
CA LYS A 15 -12.37 2.67 22.72
C LYS A 15 -11.89 4.07 23.05
N VAL A 16 -12.73 5.08 22.85
CA VAL A 16 -12.42 6.50 23.17
C VAL A 16 -13.53 7.02 24.08
N ASN A 17 -13.26 7.15 25.37
CA ASN A 17 -14.28 7.45 26.38
C ASN A 17 -15.51 6.53 26.21
N ASN A 18 -16.69 7.12 25.95
CA ASN A 18 -17.95 6.41 25.68
C ASN A 18 -18.21 6.15 24.18
N GLY A 19 -17.27 6.50 23.31
CA GLY A 19 -17.29 6.29 21.86
C GLY A 19 -16.15 5.39 21.36
N SER A 20 -15.91 5.41 20.06
CA SER A 20 -14.95 4.59 19.34
C SER A 20 -13.90 5.47 18.66
N GLY A 21 -12.83 4.87 18.17
CA GLY A 21 -11.82 5.55 17.37
C GLY A 21 -11.09 4.57 16.45
N VAL A 22 -10.34 5.12 15.50
CA VAL A 22 -9.46 4.36 14.62
C VAL A 22 -8.01 4.74 14.87
N LEU A 23 -7.22 3.78 15.33
CA LEU A 23 -5.78 3.88 15.51
C LEU A 23 -5.07 3.59 14.18
N ILE A 24 -4.26 4.55 13.73
CA ILE A 24 -3.55 4.50 12.45
C ILE A 24 -2.16 5.10 12.58
N GLN A 25 -1.17 4.45 11.97
CA GLN A 25 0.20 4.94 11.88
C GLN A 25 0.33 5.81 10.62
N PRO A 26 0.57 7.13 10.74
CA PRO A 26 0.85 7.98 9.59
C PRO A 26 2.25 7.72 9.02
N MET A 27 2.64 8.51 8.02
CA MET A 27 3.96 8.47 7.37
C MET A 27 5.06 9.09 8.24
N SER A 28 5.10 8.70 9.51
CA SER A 28 6.09 9.10 10.51
C SER A 28 6.24 7.95 11.51
N PRO A 29 7.45 7.60 11.96
CA PRO A 29 7.64 6.61 13.02
C PRO A 29 7.46 7.21 14.43
N ASP A 30 7.35 8.54 14.57
CA ASP A 30 7.52 9.23 15.85
C ASP A 30 6.27 9.27 16.75
N TYR A 31 5.09 9.01 16.17
CA TYR A 31 3.79 9.05 16.84
C TYR A 31 2.72 8.38 15.97
N ALA A 32 1.55 8.07 16.53
CA ALA A 32 0.38 7.59 15.79
C ALA A 32 -0.83 8.52 15.98
N TYR A 33 -1.90 8.27 15.23
CA TYR A 33 -3.16 8.99 15.36
C TYR A 33 -4.30 8.08 15.81
N VAL A 34 -5.18 8.63 16.65
CA VAL A 34 -6.54 8.12 16.84
C VAL A 34 -7.52 9.09 16.18
N LEU A 35 -8.20 8.64 15.14
CA LEU A 35 -9.25 9.38 14.45
C LEU A 35 -10.60 9.09 15.13
N THR A 36 -11.36 10.12 15.49
CA THR A 36 -12.65 9.95 16.18
C THR A 36 -13.60 11.13 15.90
N ALA A 37 -14.83 11.04 16.42
CA ALA A 37 -15.78 12.15 16.42
C ALA A 37 -15.44 13.14 17.56
N LYS A 38 -15.54 14.45 17.29
CA LYS A 38 -15.24 15.50 18.28
C LYS A 38 -16.12 15.36 19.52
N HIS A 39 -17.41 15.04 19.36
CA HIS A 39 -18.33 14.89 20.47
C HIS A 39 -17.98 13.73 21.42
N CYS A 40 -17.21 12.74 20.99
CA CYS A 40 -16.74 11.66 21.87
C CYS A 40 -15.74 12.16 22.94
N LEU A 41 -15.16 13.33 22.72
CA LEU A 41 -14.24 14.00 23.65
C LEU A 41 -14.93 15.02 24.54
N LYS A 42 -16.24 15.24 24.36
CA LYS A 42 -17.02 16.30 25.01
C LYS A 42 -17.90 15.75 26.13
N VAL A 43 -18.06 16.53 27.21
CA VAL A 43 -18.91 16.17 28.36
C VAL A 43 -20.39 16.08 27.95
N ASN A 44 -20.84 16.96 27.05
CA ASN A 44 -22.17 16.88 26.45
C ASN A 44 -22.04 16.54 24.97
N THR A 45 -22.38 15.30 24.61
CA THR A 45 -22.26 14.78 23.24
C THR A 45 -23.13 15.51 22.22
N ASN A 46 -24.19 16.20 22.65
CA ASN A 46 -25.07 16.99 21.77
C ASN A 46 -24.59 18.44 21.60
N ASN A 47 -23.52 18.85 22.29
CA ASN A 47 -22.98 20.20 22.21
C ASN A 47 -21.45 20.17 22.02
N LEU A 48 -21.00 20.41 20.78
CA LEU A 48 -19.58 20.42 20.40
C LEU A 48 -18.76 21.51 21.10
N GLU A 49 -19.42 22.55 21.65
CA GLU A 49 -18.80 23.63 22.41
C GLU A 49 -18.75 23.35 23.93
N SER A 50 -19.23 22.18 24.37
CA SER A 50 -19.13 21.81 25.77
C SER A 50 -17.68 21.53 26.19
N ALA A 51 -17.45 21.49 27.50
CA ALA A 51 -16.13 21.18 28.05
C ALA A 51 -15.65 19.79 27.60
N ASP A 52 -14.35 19.64 27.45
CA ASP A 52 -13.72 18.36 27.15
C ASP A 52 -13.71 17.43 28.39
N ILE A 53 -13.80 16.13 28.14
CA ILE A 53 -13.61 15.09 29.15
C ILE A 53 -12.12 15.00 29.45
N HIS A 54 -11.71 15.21 30.68
CA HIS A 54 -10.31 15.04 31.10
C HIS A 54 -10.16 14.14 32.34
N PRO A 55 -9.17 13.22 32.34
CA PRO A 55 -8.32 12.85 31.20
C PRO A 55 -9.10 12.12 30.10
N HIS A 56 -8.65 12.20 28.84
CA HIS A 56 -9.19 11.35 27.78
C HIS A 56 -8.77 9.89 28.04
N VAL A 57 -9.73 8.97 28.03
CA VAL A 57 -9.46 7.55 28.27
C VAL A 57 -9.55 6.80 26.95
N ILE A 58 -8.41 6.32 26.45
CA ILE A 58 -8.33 5.49 25.24
C ILE A 58 -7.78 4.13 25.61
N SER A 59 -8.37 3.07 25.06
CA SER A 59 -7.83 1.72 25.19
C SER A 59 -8.00 0.87 23.93
N THR A 60 -7.05 -0.01 23.68
CA THR A 60 -7.11 -1.09 22.69
C THR A 60 -8.18 -2.14 23.03
N TYR A 61 -8.34 -3.13 22.17
CA TYR A 61 -9.30 -4.22 22.35
C TYR A 61 -9.06 -5.06 23.61
N ASP A 62 -7.80 -5.26 24.00
CA ASP A 62 -7.40 -6.03 25.19
C ASP A 62 -7.40 -5.18 26.48
N GLY A 63 -7.78 -3.90 26.37
CA GLY A 63 -7.86 -2.97 27.49
C GLY A 63 -6.55 -2.26 27.81
N THR A 64 -5.50 -2.43 26.99
CA THR A 64 -4.25 -1.67 27.14
C THR A 64 -4.53 -0.18 26.94
N PRO A 65 -4.18 0.68 27.91
CA PRO A 65 -4.40 2.11 27.80
C PRO A 65 -3.45 2.73 26.76
N ILE A 66 -3.93 3.71 26.01
CA ILE A 66 -3.13 4.50 25.07
C ILE A 66 -2.97 5.91 25.62
N THR A 67 -1.71 6.38 25.71
CA THR A 67 -1.40 7.73 26.18
C THR A 67 -1.77 8.76 25.11
N VAL A 68 -2.56 9.76 25.50
CA VAL A 68 -2.84 10.91 24.64
C VAL A 68 -1.78 11.97 24.86
N ILE A 69 -1.06 12.33 23.80
CA ILE A 69 -0.04 13.36 23.82
C ILE A 69 -0.66 14.73 23.54
N ASP A 70 -1.52 14.82 22.52
CA ASP A 70 -2.19 16.05 22.12
C ASP A 70 -3.49 15.76 21.32
N VAL A 71 -4.33 16.77 21.10
CA VAL A 71 -5.59 16.66 20.36
C VAL A 71 -5.74 17.81 19.35
N ILE A 72 -6.13 17.48 18.13
CA ILE A 72 -6.49 18.43 17.07
C ILE A 72 -8.00 18.35 16.88
N TYR A 73 -8.66 19.49 16.99
CA TYR A 73 -10.09 19.60 16.74
C TYR A 73 -10.31 20.32 15.41
N HIS A 74 -11.29 19.86 14.65
CA HIS A 74 -11.84 20.70 13.61
C HIS A 74 -12.67 21.85 14.23
N GLU A 75 -12.64 23.02 13.59
CA GLU A 75 -13.30 24.22 14.08
C GLU A 75 -14.82 24.02 14.18
N SER A 76 -15.46 23.69 13.06
CA SER A 76 -16.93 23.51 12.97
C SER A 76 -17.41 22.06 12.94
N GLU A 77 -16.73 21.20 12.19
CA GLU A 77 -17.13 19.81 12.01
C GLU A 77 -16.86 18.92 13.22
N ASP A 78 -17.62 17.83 13.31
CA ASP A 78 -17.55 16.85 14.39
C ASP A 78 -16.37 15.87 14.23
N MET A 79 -15.16 16.42 14.11
CA MET A 79 -13.93 15.67 13.88
C MET A 79 -12.86 16.01 14.92
N ALA A 80 -12.18 14.98 15.41
CA ALA A 80 -10.99 15.14 16.23
C ALA A 80 -9.92 14.08 15.88
N VAL A 81 -8.66 14.49 15.99
CA VAL A 81 -7.49 13.63 15.84
C VAL A 81 -6.67 13.71 17.12
N LEU A 82 -6.48 12.58 17.79
CA LEU A 82 -5.61 12.51 18.97
C LEU A 82 -4.24 12.01 18.52
N ILE A 83 -3.18 12.69 18.95
CA ILE A 83 -1.79 12.28 18.78
C ILE A 83 -1.44 11.37 19.95
N VAL A 84 -0.93 10.19 19.66
CA VAL A 84 -0.62 9.15 20.65
C VAL A 84 0.75 8.54 20.38
N ASP A 85 1.22 7.70 21.30
CA ASP A 85 2.47 6.94 21.14
C ASP A 85 2.46 6.13 19.83
N SER A 86 3.61 6.07 19.15
CA SER A 86 3.78 5.37 17.88
C SER A 86 3.58 3.85 18.01
N ASP A 87 3.01 3.23 16.97
CA ASP A 87 3.03 1.79 16.77
C ASP A 87 3.32 1.48 15.30
N THR A 88 4.59 1.23 15.00
CA THR A 88 5.06 0.96 13.64
C THR A 88 4.61 -0.40 13.08
N THR A 89 3.88 -1.20 13.86
CA THR A 89 3.33 -2.50 13.43
C THR A 89 1.93 -2.40 12.81
N LEU A 90 1.37 -1.18 12.76
CA LEU A 90 0.08 -0.87 12.18
C LEU A 90 0.19 -0.68 10.66
N GLU A 91 -0.65 -1.38 9.90
CA GLU A 91 -0.58 -1.43 8.43
C GLU A 91 -1.90 -1.01 7.75
N LEU A 92 -2.67 -0.12 8.38
CA LEU A 92 -3.94 0.36 7.83
C LEU A 92 -3.70 1.44 6.77
N MET A 93 -4.30 1.27 5.60
CA MET A 93 -4.31 2.27 4.53
C MET A 93 -5.64 3.02 4.48
N VAL A 94 -5.58 4.29 4.07
CA VAL A 94 -6.76 5.07 3.75
C VAL A 94 -7.25 4.79 2.32
N ASN A 95 -8.56 4.79 2.13
CA ASN A 95 -9.15 4.67 0.81
C ASN A 95 -8.88 5.94 0.00
N CYS A 96 -8.29 5.80 -1.18
CA CYS A 96 -7.94 6.90 -2.07
C CYS A 96 -8.80 6.95 -3.35
N ALA A 97 -9.82 6.09 -3.45
CA ALA A 97 -10.78 6.08 -4.54
C ALA A 97 -12.18 6.44 -4.03
N PRO A 98 -13.00 7.16 -4.81
CA PRO A 98 -14.38 7.41 -4.43
C PRO A 98 -15.17 6.10 -4.36
N LEU A 99 -16.06 5.98 -3.36
CA LEU A 99 -17.01 4.88 -3.30
C LEU A 99 -18.05 5.02 -4.42
N SER A 100 -18.41 3.90 -5.02
CA SER A 100 -19.50 3.78 -5.99
C SER A 100 -20.79 3.36 -5.30
N THR A 101 -21.94 3.81 -5.80
CA THR A 101 -23.24 3.46 -5.23
C THR A 101 -23.41 1.95 -5.11
N ASN A 102 -23.84 1.49 -3.94
CA ASN A 102 -23.94 0.09 -3.49
C ASN A 102 -22.62 -0.61 -3.17
N ASP A 103 -21.49 0.09 -3.12
CA ASP A 103 -20.27 -0.47 -2.54
C ASP A 103 -20.53 -0.91 -1.09
N GLU A 104 -20.15 -2.13 -0.77
CA GLU A 104 -20.28 -2.67 0.57
C GLU A 104 -19.13 -2.16 1.45
N VAL A 105 -19.50 -1.61 2.60
CA VAL A 105 -18.58 -1.12 3.63
C VAL A 105 -19.01 -1.61 5.01
N PHE A 106 -18.09 -1.61 5.95
CA PHE A 106 -18.31 -2.12 7.30
C PHE A 106 -18.04 -1.02 8.33
N LEU A 107 -19.05 -0.74 9.15
CA LEU A 107 -18.90 0.07 10.35
C LEU A 107 -18.33 -0.82 11.47
N CYS A 108 -17.15 -0.48 11.96
CA CYS A 108 -16.42 -1.22 12.99
C CYS A 108 -16.16 -0.31 14.20
N GLY A 109 -16.52 -0.79 15.39
CA GLY A 109 -16.39 -0.02 16.62
C GLY A 109 -16.92 -0.72 17.86
N TYR A 110 -17.10 0.04 18.94
CA TYR A 110 -17.51 -0.46 20.25
C TYR A 110 -18.85 0.14 20.69
N PRO A 111 -20.01 -0.41 20.28
CA PRO A 111 -21.30 0.11 20.71
C PRO A 111 -21.48 0.03 22.23
N GLU A 112 -22.24 0.97 22.78
CA GLU A 112 -22.46 1.14 24.21
C GLU A 112 -23.09 -0.08 24.86
N ASP A 113 -24.08 -0.69 24.20
CA ASP A 113 -24.85 -1.84 24.68
C ASP A 113 -24.00 -3.12 24.90
N ARG A 114 -22.81 -3.19 24.29
CA ARG A 114 -21.93 -4.36 24.35
C ARG A 114 -20.65 -4.11 25.14
N ARG A 115 -20.42 -2.90 25.66
CA ARG A 115 -19.22 -2.59 26.46
C ARG A 115 -19.17 -3.34 27.79
N VAL A 116 -20.31 -3.85 28.27
CA VAL A 116 -20.47 -4.57 29.54
C VAL A 116 -20.71 -6.06 29.27
N GLY A 117 -19.64 -6.88 29.31
CA GLY A 117 -19.74 -8.35 29.20
C GLY A 117 -18.46 -9.05 28.70
N GLU A 118 -18.40 -10.39 28.81
CA GLU A 118 -17.24 -11.23 28.43
C GLU A 118 -16.94 -11.24 26.91
N VAL A 119 -17.90 -10.84 26.06
CA VAL A 119 -17.75 -10.78 24.60
C VAL A 119 -17.29 -9.38 24.16
N GLY A 120 -16.14 -8.93 24.64
CA GLY A 120 -15.22 -7.97 23.99
C GLY A 120 -15.72 -6.62 23.45
N GLY A 121 -16.99 -6.23 23.64
CA GLY A 121 -17.59 -4.95 23.26
C GLY A 121 -17.52 -4.50 21.81
N TYR A 122 -16.86 -5.22 20.92
CA TYR A 122 -16.66 -4.86 19.52
C TYR A 122 -17.82 -5.36 18.65
N SER A 123 -18.17 -4.61 17.62
CA SER A 123 -19.14 -5.03 16.61
C SER A 123 -18.80 -4.47 15.24
N ALA A 124 -19.19 -5.23 14.21
CA ALA A 124 -19.05 -4.86 12.81
C ALA A 124 -20.39 -5.01 12.09
N PHE A 125 -20.84 -3.96 11.41
CA PHE A 125 -22.11 -3.95 10.67
C PHE A 125 -21.88 -3.59 9.21
N ALA A 126 -22.50 -4.36 8.30
CA ALA A 126 -22.41 -4.12 6.87
C ALA A 126 -23.42 -3.06 6.42
N TYR A 127 -22.94 -2.11 5.62
CA TYR A 127 -23.69 -1.04 5.00
C TYR A 127 -23.39 -0.98 3.50
N ASN A 128 -24.28 -0.36 2.75
CA ASN A 128 -24.06 0.03 1.37
C ASN A 128 -23.87 1.54 1.28
N TYR A 129 -22.85 1.98 0.55
CA TYR A 129 -22.74 3.39 0.17
C TYR A 129 -23.93 3.80 -0.70
N SER A 130 -24.61 4.87 -0.32
CA SER A 130 -25.80 5.36 -1.03
C SER A 130 -25.45 6.55 -1.92
N TYR A 131 -25.13 7.68 -1.29
CA TYR A 131 -24.77 8.92 -1.97
C TYR A 131 -23.90 9.81 -1.06
N ARG A 132 -23.35 10.87 -1.64
CA ARG A 132 -22.63 11.92 -0.92
C ARG A 132 -23.57 13.10 -0.70
N ASP A 133 -23.68 13.55 0.55
CA ASP A 133 -24.35 14.81 0.90
C ASP A 133 -23.32 15.79 1.44
N GLN A 134 -23.07 16.86 0.69
CA GLN A 134 -21.99 17.83 0.97
C GLN A 134 -20.65 17.12 1.23
N ASN A 135 -20.08 17.26 2.43
CA ASN A 135 -18.82 16.63 2.83
C ASN A 135 -19.03 15.31 3.57
N ARG A 136 -20.19 14.65 3.43
CA ARG A 136 -20.53 13.43 4.19
C ARG A 136 -20.96 12.29 3.29
N LEU A 137 -20.60 11.07 3.68
CA LEU A 137 -21.05 9.84 3.03
C LEU A 137 -22.28 9.33 3.76
N ILE A 138 -23.36 9.07 3.03
CA ILE A 138 -24.58 8.48 3.57
C ILE A 138 -24.60 7.00 3.25
N LEU A 139 -24.69 6.18 4.30
CA LEU A 139 -24.67 4.73 4.20
C LEU A 139 -26.00 4.14 4.68
N THR A 140 -26.52 3.16 3.92
CA THR A 140 -27.77 2.47 4.24
C THR A 140 -27.45 1.05 4.73
N PRO A 141 -28.06 0.58 5.83
CA PRO A 141 -27.74 -0.74 6.39
C PRO A 141 -28.20 -1.87 5.46
N LYS A 142 -27.39 -2.94 5.36
CA LYS A 142 -27.75 -4.11 4.53
C LYS A 142 -28.85 -5.00 5.14
N ALA A 143 -29.00 -4.96 6.46
CA ALA A 143 -30.01 -5.69 7.19
C ALA A 143 -30.70 -4.73 8.17
N THR A 144 -31.90 -5.07 8.65
CA THR A 144 -32.59 -4.24 9.64
C THR A 144 -31.74 -4.11 10.91
N VAL A 145 -31.16 -2.92 11.13
CA VAL A 145 -30.37 -2.63 12.33
C VAL A 145 -31.29 -2.00 13.37
N VAL A 146 -31.47 -2.65 14.51
CA VAL A 146 -32.21 -2.08 15.66
C VAL A 146 -31.40 -0.93 16.26
N ASN A 147 -32.04 0.22 16.51
CA ASN A 147 -31.41 1.47 16.98
C ASN A 147 -30.51 1.29 18.22
N SER A 148 -30.93 0.44 19.16
CA SER A 148 -30.14 0.08 20.36
C SER A 148 -28.75 -0.45 20.07
N ASN A 149 -28.51 -0.99 18.85
CA ASN A 149 -27.27 -1.64 18.48
C ASN A 149 -26.25 -0.68 17.83
N VAL A 150 -26.61 0.60 17.60
CA VAL A 150 -25.74 1.59 16.91
C VAL A 150 -25.27 2.69 17.87
N VAL A 151 -25.97 2.89 18.99
CA VAL A 151 -25.53 3.82 20.04
C VAL A 151 -24.15 3.40 20.57
N GLY A 152 -23.21 4.35 20.62
CA GLY A 152 -21.82 4.13 21.04
C GLY A 152 -20.83 3.77 19.92
N PHE A 153 -21.29 3.63 18.67
CA PHE A 153 -20.39 3.50 17.51
C PHE A 153 -19.66 4.78 17.15
N SER A 154 -20.13 5.94 17.60
CA SER A 154 -19.58 7.24 17.22
C SER A 154 -18.07 7.29 17.36
N GLY A 155 -17.41 7.77 16.32
CA GLY A 155 -15.96 7.70 16.13
C GLY A 155 -15.45 6.38 15.53
N GLY A 156 -16.36 5.44 15.23
CA GLY A 156 -16.05 4.15 14.62
C GLY A 156 -15.64 4.27 13.17
N GLY A 157 -14.77 3.38 12.71
CA GLY A 157 -14.25 3.41 11.35
C GLY A 157 -15.20 2.74 10.36
N ILE A 158 -15.25 3.29 9.15
CA ILE A 158 -15.88 2.67 7.98
C ILE A 158 -14.80 2.08 7.09
N PHE A 159 -14.89 0.78 6.83
CA PHE A 159 -13.86 0.05 6.09
C PHE A 159 -14.44 -0.63 4.84
N THR A 160 -13.68 -0.63 3.73
CA THR A 160 -13.84 -1.70 2.74
C THR A 160 -13.10 -2.93 3.27
N LEU A 161 -13.81 -4.03 3.45
CA LEU A 161 -13.17 -5.32 3.70
C LEU A 161 -12.80 -5.87 2.33
N GLY A 162 -11.52 -5.80 1.97
CA GLY A 162 -11.06 -6.28 0.68
C GLY A 162 -11.51 -7.72 0.42
N ASN A 163 -12.01 -7.97 -0.80
CA ASN A 163 -12.26 -9.31 -1.30
C ASN A 163 -11.02 -9.76 -2.10
N ASN A 164 -10.70 -11.05 -2.12
CA ASN A 164 -9.65 -11.63 -2.99
C ASN A 164 -8.29 -10.90 -2.93
N HIS A 165 -7.62 -10.90 -1.76
CA HIS A 165 -6.29 -10.28 -1.55
C HIS A 165 -6.25 -8.75 -1.58
N ALA A 166 -7.36 -8.04 -1.82
CA ALA A 166 -7.40 -6.59 -1.68
C ALA A 166 -7.16 -6.16 -0.21
N PRO A 167 -6.46 -5.05 0.04
CA PRO A 167 -6.22 -4.54 1.38
C PRO A 167 -7.50 -4.03 2.04
N VAL A 168 -7.50 -4.01 3.38
CA VAL A 168 -8.50 -3.28 4.16
C VAL A 168 -8.22 -1.78 4.03
N LEU A 169 -9.23 -0.99 3.64
CA LEU A 169 -9.08 0.46 3.48
C LEU A 169 -10.06 1.23 4.37
N LEU A 170 -9.55 2.22 5.11
CA LEU A 170 -10.37 3.15 5.89
C LEU A 170 -10.99 4.21 4.97
N CYS A 171 -12.31 4.26 4.91
CA CYS A 171 -13.09 5.19 4.08
C CYS A 171 -13.50 6.46 4.82
N GLY A 172 -13.66 6.40 6.13
CA GLY A 172 -14.12 7.51 6.94
C GLY A 172 -14.47 7.11 8.36
N ILE A 173 -14.96 8.08 9.12
CA ILE A 173 -15.32 7.95 10.53
C ILE A 173 -16.82 8.25 10.69
N GLU A 174 -17.55 7.36 11.35
CA GLU A 174 -18.95 7.57 11.70
C GLU A 174 -19.05 8.60 12.83
N THR A 175 -19.91 9.61 12.67
CA THR A 175 -20.06 10.68 13.67
C THR A 175 -21.50 10.93 14.07
N LYS A 176 -22.49 10.56 13.26
CA LYS A 176 -23.91 10.61 13.66
C LYS A 176 -24.78 9.70 12.78
N MET A 177 -25.95 9.36 13.30
CA MET A 177 -27.04 8.80 12.50
C MET A 177 -27.59 9.85 11.52
N ASP A 178 -28.06 9.38 10.36
CA ASP A 178 -28.70 10.22 9.36
C ASP A 178 -30.22 10.35 9.62
N GLY A 179 -30.78 11.54 9.40
CA GLY A 179 -32.20 11.84 9.59
C GLY A 179 -32.65 12.17 11.02
N ASN A 180 -33.95 12.46 11.19
CA ASN A 180 -34.55 12.69 12.51
C ASN A 180 -34.86 11.35 13.18
N VAL A 181 -33.98 10.90 14.06
CA VAL A 181 -34.07 9.63 14.80
C VAL A 181 -35.41 9.44 15.51
N ALA A 182 -36.09 10.54 15.89
CA ALA A 182 -37.39 10.48 16.57
C ALA A 182 -38.58 10.18 15.64
N ASN A 183 -38.46 10.44 14.33
CA ASN A 183 -39.58 10.36 13.39
C ASN A 183 -39.33 9.42 12.18
N GLU A 184 -38.07 9.23 11.75
CA GLU A 184 -37.71 8.54 10.50
C GLU A 184 -36.48 7.65 10.67
N TYR A 185 -36.59 6.61 11.51
CA TYR A 185 -35.49 5.67 11.71
C TYR A 185 -35.43 4.64 10.56
N HIS A 186 -34.51 4.89 9.61
CA HIS A 186 -34.17 3.94 8.54
C HIS A 186 -32.83 3.23 8.78
N GLY A 187 -32.15 3.56 9.89
CA GLY A 187 -30.83 3.01 10.25
C GLY A 187 -29.68 3.56 9.41
N ASN A 188 -29.91 4.61 8.63
CA ASN A 188 -28.86 5.26 7.85
C ASN A 188 -27.86 5.97 8.77
N ILE A 189 -26.60 5.98 8.38
CA ILE A 189 -25.53 6.65 9.11
C ILE A 189 -24.84 7.69 8.23
N SER A 190 -24.33 8.73 8.88
CA SER A 190 -23.66 9.85 8.26
C SER A 190 -22.19 9.85 8.65
N VAL A 191 -21.33 9.66 7.66
CA VAL A 191 -19.90 9.41 7.85
C VAL A 191 -19.12 10.58 7.31
N VAL A 192 -18.10 10.99 8.05
CA VAL A 192 -17.12 11.96 7.56
C VAL A 192 -16.06 11.19 6.75
N PRO A 193 -15.86 11.49 5.45
CA PRO A 193 -14.84 10.87 4.62
C PRO A 193 -13.45 11.06 5.21
N ILE A 194 -12.57 10.08 4.99
CA ILE A 194 -11.18 10.14 5.47
C ILE A 194 -10.41 11.33 4.90
N SER A 195 -10.77 11.81 3.70
CA SER A 195 -10.17 12.99 3.08
C SER A 195 -10.37 14.28 3.88
N GLU A 196 -11.43 14.39 4.68
CA GLU A 196 -11.64 15.56 5.54
C GLU A 196 -10.68 15.53 6.76
N TYR A 197 -10.36 14.33 7.26
CA TYR A 197 -9.33 14.16 8.30
C TYR A 197 -7.92 14.41 7.75
N GLU A 198 -7.63 13.98 6.51
CA GLU A 198 -6.38 14.33 5.83
C GLU A 198 -6.21 15.86 5.74
N GLN A 199 -7.27 16.58 5.35
CA GLN A 199 -7.25 18.05 5.30
C GLN A 199 -7.09 18.68 6.68
N LEU A 200 -7.74 18.15 7.73
CA LEU A 200 -7.58 18.64 9.09
C LEU A 200 -6.12 18.53 9.57
N ILE A 201 -5.45 17.42 9.25
CA ILE A 201 -4.05 17.19 9.60
C ILE A 201 -3.14 18.13 8.79
N GLU A 202 -3.36 18.23 7.47
CA GLU A 202 -2.54 19.05 6.56
C GLU A 202 -2.60 20.55 6.89
N HIS A 203 -3.78 21.08 7.23
CA HIS A 203 -3.96 22.51 7.53
C HIS A 203 -3.68 22.86 9.00
N SER A 204 -3.43 21.86 9.84
CA SER A 204 -3.09 22.07 11.24
C SER A 204 -1.79 22.86 11.37
N GLN A 205 -1.81 23.90 12.20
CA GLN A 205 -0.59 24.65 12.56
C GLN A 205 0.21 23.94 13.67
N LYS A 206 -0.23 22.76 14.12
CA LYS A 206 0.47 22.01 15.17
C LYS A 206 1.77 21.44 14.64
N LEU A 207 2.78 21.49 15.51
CA LEU A 207 4.08 20.88 15.28
C LEU A 207 4.30 19.79 16.31
N TYR A 208 4.82 18.65 15.86
CA TYR A 208 5.30 17.59 16.75
C TYR A 208 6.80 17.41 16.52
N LEU A 209 7.58 17.44 17.60
CA LEU A 209 9.05 17.44 17.54
C LEU A 209 9.63 18.52 16.60
N GLY A 210 8.96 19.68 16.51
CA GLY A 210 9.37 20.80 15.67
C GLY A 210 9.08 20.62 14.16
N LYS A 211 8.37 19.57 13.76
CA LYS A 211 7.98 19.30 12.36
C LYS A 211 6.48 19.38 12.19
N ALA A 212 6.04 19.70 10.96
CA ALA A 212 4.64 19.59 10.58
C ALA A 212 4.17 18.14 10.71
N LEU A 213 2.87 17.98 10.94
CA LEU A 213 2.26 16.68 11.11
C LEU A 213 2.32 15.86 9.80
N ALA A 214 2.76 14.62 9.90
CA ALA A 214 2.81 13.66 8.82
C ALA A 214 1.39 13.31 8.30
N PRO A 215 1.25 13.15 6.97
CA PRO A 215 -0.01 12.79 6.34
C PRO A 215 -0.43 11.35 6.66
N LEU A 216 -1.71 11.03 6.43
CA LEU A 216 -2.28 9.67 6.52
C LEU A 216 -1.85 8.78 5.33
N LEU A 217 -0.54 8.68 5.12
CA LEU A 217 0.10 7.78 4.18
C LEU A 217 0.80 6.66 4.94
N PRO A 218 0.98 5.47 4.34
CA PRO A 218 1.66 4.36 5.00
C PRO A 218 3.09 4.68 5.43
N LEU A 219 3.52 4.13 6.56
CA LEU A 219 4.85 4.34 7.11
C LEU A 219 5.97 4.01 6.13
N HIS A 220 5.86 2.93 5.36
CA HIS A 220 6.90 2.55 4.41
C HIS A 220 7.14 3.57 3.28
N LEU A 221 6.27 4.56 3.12
CA LEU A 221 6.49 5.66 2.19
C LEU A 221 7.45 6.74 2.71
N SER A 222 7.72 6.76 4.02
CA SER A 222 8.66 7.72 4.63
C SER A 222 10.12 7.34 4.41
N SER A 223 10.43 6.07 4.17
CA SER A 223 11.80 5.58 4.00
C SER A 223 11.83 4.17 3.42
N PHE A 224 12.80 3.89 2.53
CA PHE A 224 13.07 2.54 2.04
C PHE A 224 13.57 1.58 3.13
N GLU A 225 14.05 2.09 4.28
CA GLU A 225 14.46 1.25 5.42
C GLU A 225 13.31 0.36 5.92
N HIS A 226 12.08 0.88 5.89
CA HIS A 226 10.88 0.12 6.27
C HIS A 226 10.54 -1.02 5.30
N LEU A 227 11.20 -1.07 4.13
CA LEU A 227 10.96 -2.05 3.08
C LEU A 227 12.06 -3.11 2.99
N ALA A 228 13.27 -2.84 3.49
CA ALA A 228 14.45 -3.69 3.29
C ALA A 228 14.20 -5.16 3.65
N ASN A 229 13.56 -5.43 4.79
CA ASN A 229 13.25 -6.79 5.25
C ASN A 229 12.19 -7.53 4.39
N PHE A 230 11.47 -6.81 3.53
CA PHE A 230 10.43 -7.35 2.66
C PHE A 230 10.90 -7.54 1.21
N THR A 231 12.19 -7.35 0.93
CA THR A 231 12.79 -7.48 -0.40
C THR A 231 13.70 -8.70 -0.52
N PHE A 232 13.89 -9.14 -1.76
CA PHE A 232 14.71 -10.29 -2.15
C PHE A 232 14.29 -11.57 -1.43
N ILE A 233 12.99 -11.73 -1.15
CA ILE A 233 12.45 -12.93 -0.52
C ILE A 233 12.43 -14.06 -1.55
N VAL A 234 13.43 -14.92 -1.45
CA VAL A 234 13.56 -16.14 -2.24
C VAL A 234 13.28 -17.37 -1.37
N GLN A 235 12.79 -18.45 -1.99
CA GLN A 235 12.49 -19.69 -1.29
C GLN A 235 13.78 -20.33 -0.75
N ARG A 236 13.70 -20.89 0.47
CA ARG A 236 14.79 -21.69 1.04
C ARG A 236 14.95 -22.96 0.22
N GLY A 237 16.18 -23.29 -0.09
CA GLY A 237 16.53 -24.39 -0.99
C GLY A 237 18.02 -24.56 -1.23
N TRP A 238 18.84 -23.62 -0.74
CA TRP A 238 20.27 -23.80 -0.64
C TRP A 238 20.59 -24.87 0.40
N ALA A 239 21.63 -25.66 0.16
CA ALA A 239 22.23 -26.50 1.19
C ALA A 239 22.81 -25.65 2.33
N ASP A 240 23.35 -24.46 2.01
CA ASP A 240 23.77 -23.46 2.98
C ASP A 240 22.78 -22.27 3.06
N ASP A 241 21.86 -22.35 4.02
CA ASP A 241 20.96 -21.23 4.36
C ASP A 241 21.74 -19.98 4.84
N ALA A 242 22.95 -20.13 5.39
CA ALA A 242 23.72 -19.00 5.91
C ALA A 242 24.27 -18.13 4.77
N GLY A 243 24.86 -18.74 3.73
CA GLY A 243 25.31 -18.03 2.54
C GLY A 243 24.17 -17.30 1.81
N LEU A 244 22.97 -17.91 1.74
CA LEU A 244 21.80 -17.26 1.18
C LEU A 244 21.38 -16.02 1.99
N ASN A 245 21.36 -16.14 3.32
CA ASN A 245 21.05 -15.03 4.21
C ASN A 245 22.09 -13.90 4.11
N LEU A 246 23.37 -14.23 3.95
CA LEU A 246 24.45 -13.26 3.72
C LEU A 246 24.20 -12.49 2.42
N LEU A 247 23.95 -13.20 1.31
CA LEU A 247 23.68 -12.59 0.01
C LEU A 247 22.46 -11.67 0.05
N GLN A 248 21.36 -12.13 0.67
CA GLN A 248 20.17 -11.29 0.89
C GLN A 248 20.48 -10.08 1.79
N GLY A 249 21.31 -10.27 2.81
CA GLY A 249 21.79 -9.21 3.70
C GLY A 249 22.54 -8.13 2.94
N LEU A 250 23.53 -8.51 2.12
CA LEU A 250 24.32 -7.58 1.30
C LEU A 250 23.46 -6.79 0.32
N LEU A 251 22.51 -7.44 -0.36
CA LEU A 251 21.56 -6.74 -1.24
C LEU A 251 20.70 -5.71 -0.47
N ARG A 252 20.30 -6.05 0.77
CA ARG A 252 19.56 -5.13 1.67
C ARG A 252 20.46 -4.06 2.29
N GLU A 253 21.76 -4.30 2.41
CA GLU A 253 22.72 -3.31 2.88
C GLU A 253 23.04 -2.28 1.80
N GLN A 254 23.19 -2.71 0.55
CA GLN A 254 23.30 -1.80 -0.60
C GLN A 254 22.11 -0.82 -0.68
N VAL A 255 20.92 -1.29 -0.33
CA VAL A 255 19.74 -0.43 -0.16
C VAL A 255 19.93 0.61 0.95
N THR A 256 20.51 0.21 2.08
CA THR A 256 20.57 1.05 3.26
C THR A 256 21.77 2.01 3.25
N GLU A 257 22.85 1.78 2.51
CA GLU A 257 23.98 2.71 2.48
C GLU A 257 23.89 3.75 1.34
N GLU A 258 23.54 3.32 0.12
CA GLU A 258 23.51 4.19 -1.07
C GLU A 258 22.20 4.99 -1.22
N ILE A 259 21.06 4.40 -0.81
CA ILE A 259 19.72 4.98 -1.07
C ILE A 259 19.25 5.90 0.08
N LYS A 260 19.75 5.68 1.32
CA LYS A 260 19.21 6.26 2.57
C LYS A 260 19.03 7.79 2.61
N VAL A 261 19.80 8.55 1.84
CA VAL A 261 19.96 10.00 2.11
C VAL A 261 19.31 10.89 1.05
N LYS A 262 18.95 10.36 -0.12
CA LYS A 262 18.65 11.22 -1.28
C LYS A 262 17.24 11.11 -1.86
N ILE A 263 16.53 10.00 -1.64
CA ILE A 263 15.21 9.80 -2.25
C ILE A 263 14.29 9.03 -1.30
N PHE A 264 13.05 9.52 -1.18
CA PHE A 264 12.00 8.82 -0.44
C PHE A 264 10.93 8.24 -1.38
N PRO A 265 10.32 7.08 -1.04
CA PRO A 265 9.21 6.52 -1.82
C PRO A 265 8.08 7.51 -2.08
N HIS A 266 7.71 8.31 -1.06
CA HIS A 266 6.69 9.34 -1.21
C HIS A 266 7.04 10.39 -2.28
N GLU A 267 8.31 10.78 -2.40
CA GLU A 267 8.74 11.75 -3.42
C GLU A 267 8.66 11.14 -4.82
N ILE A 268 9.05 9.88 -4.97
CA ILE A 268 8.90 9.14 -6.23
C ILE A 268 7.42 9.04 -6.59
N LEU A 269 6.56 8.69 -5.65
CA LEU A 269 5.11 8.61 -5.87
C LEU A 269 4.57 9.93 -6.40
N LYS A 270 4.90 11.04 -5.72
CA LYS A 270 4.42 12.38 -6.08
C LYS A 270 4.87 12.83 -7.48
N ASN A 271 6.11 12.53 -7.86
CA ASN A 271 6.70 13.03 -9.11
C ASN A 271 6.49 12.06 -10.29
N LEU A 272 6.39 10.76 -10.03
CA LEU A 272 6.41 9.70 -11.03
C LEU A 272 5.17 8.78 -10.95
N GLU A 273 4.07 9.23 -10.34
CA GLU A 273 2.81 8.45 -10.23
C GLU A 273 2.37 7.86 -11.58
N LYS A 274 2.37 8.70 -12.63
CA LYS A 274 1.97 8.30 -14.00
C LYS A 274 2.83 7.18 -14.56
N LEU A 275 4.07 7.09 -14.12
CA LEU A 275 5.05 6.12 -14.55
C LEU A 275 4.91 4.77 -13.82
N LEU A 276 4.24 4.76 -12.67
CA LEU A 276 3.97 3.59 -11.82
C LEU A 276 2.57 3.00 -12.07
N HIS A 277 1.61 3.84 -12.46
CA HIS A 277 0.22 3.44 -12.63
C HIS A 277 0.03 2.50 -13.84
N VAL A 278 -0.55 1.32 -13.58
CA VAL A 278 -0.91 0.33 -14.59
C VAL A 278 -2.40 0.46 -14.92
N HIS A 279 -2.76 0.35 -16.20
CA HIS A 279 -4.13 0.47 -16.66
C HIS A 279 -5.08 -0.49 -15.95
N ASN A 280 -6.29 0.01 -15.63
CA ASN A 280 -7.36 -0.77 -14.99
C ASN A 280 -6.95 -1.37 -13.63
N ARG A 281 -5.91 -0.84 -12.98
CA ARG A 281 -5.52 -1.20 -11.61
C ARG A 281 -6.00 -0.14 -10.60
N PRO A 282 -6.32 -0.54 -9.37
CA PRO A 282 -6.82 0.38 -8.38
C PRO A 282 -5.72 1.30 -7.82
N MET A 283 -6.07 2.56 -7.55
CA MET A 283 -5.12 3.58 -7.06
C MET A 283 -4.39 3.20 -5.77
N HIS A 284 -5.02 2.40 -4.90
CA HIS A 284 -4.41 2.03 -3.63
C HIS A 284 -3.17 1.14 -3.80
N GLU A 285 -3.02 0.43 -4.93
CA GLU A 285 -1.81 -0.36 -5.22
C GLU A 285 -0.54 0.49 -5.22
N LEU A 286 -0.64 1.77 -5.59
CA LEU A 286 0.48 2.72 -5.56
C LEU A 286 0.98 3.01 -4.14
N ARG A 287 0.20 2.67 -3.12
CA ARG A 287 0.54 2.84 -1.70
C ARG A 287 0.87 1.50 -1.03
N CYS A 288 0.69 0.37 -1.70
CA CYS A 288 0.95 -0.96 -1.15
C CYS A 288 2.44 -1.21 -0.92
N MET A 289 2.76 -1.88 0.18
CA MET A 289 4.13 -2.27 0.53
C MET A 289 4.79 -3.13 -0.55
N SER A 290 4.04 -4.04 -1.18
CA SER A 290 4.57 -4.94 -2.22
C SER A 290 5.03 -4.23 -3.49
N LEU A 291 4.36 -3.13 -3.91
CA LEU A 291 4.83 -2.32 -5.05
C LEU A 291 6.18 -1.69 -4.71
N TRP A 292 6.29 -1.11 -3.52
CA TRP A 292 7.51 -0.41 -3.12
C TRP A 292 8.66 -1.36 -2.79
N GLY A 293 8.37 -2.57 -2.31
CA GLY A 293 9.35 -3.65 -2.21
C GLY A 293 9.89 -4.06 -3.58
N ALA A 294 9.02 -4.28 -4.57
CA ALA A 294 9.44 -4.60 -5.94
C ALA A 294 10.19 -3.45 -6.62
N PHE A 295 9.79 -2.21 -6.33
CA PHE A 295 10.51 -1.03 -6.79
C PHE A 295 11.92 -0.97 -6.20
N LEU A 296 12.04 -1.23 -4.90
CA LEU A 296 13.33 -1.26 -4.21
C LEU A 296 14.24 -2.37 -4.76
N GLU A 297 13.71 -3.56 -5.02
CA GLU A 297 14.43 -4.65 -5.70
C GLU A 297 14.98 -4.19 -7.06
N LEU A 298 14.14 -3.59 -7.91
CA LEU A 298 14.55 -3.10 -9.22
C LEU A 298 15.57 -1.96 -9.13
N LEU A 299 15.40 -1.04 -8.18
CA LEU A 299 16.32 0.07 -7.96
C LEU A 299 17.69 -0.46 -7.54
N THR A 300 17.73 -1.40 -6.60
CA THR A 300 18.97 -2.06 -6.14
C THR A 300 19.69 -2.75 -7.30
N ILE A 301 18.96 -3.56 -8.08
CA ILE A 301 19.53 -4.22 -9.26
C ILE A 301 20.09 -3.20 -10.26
N SER A 302 19.36 -2.09 -10.48
CA SER A 302 19.80 -1.06 -11.41
C SER A 302 21.06 -0.34 -10.91
N ILE A 303 21.17 -0.06 -9.61
CA ILE A 303 22.39 0.51 -9.01
C ILE A 303 23.58 -0.43 -9.18
N LEU A 304 23.40 -1.73 -8.93
CA LEU A 304 24.45 -2.73 -9.08
C LEU A 304 24.99 -2.82 -10.51
N ILE A 305 24.09 -2.75 -11.51
CA ILE A 305 24.44 -2.82 -12.93
C ILE A 305 25.03 -1.50 -13.42
N ASP A 306 24.33 -0.39 -13.18
CA ASP A 306 24.60 0.90 -13.81
C ASP A 306 25.73 1.66 -13.09
N LYS A 307 26.01 1.33 -11.81
CA LYS A 307 26.99 1.97 -10.92
C LYS A 307 26.96 3.50 -11.00
N PRO A 308 25.80 4.15 -10.74
CA PRO A 308 25.65 5.58 -10.91
C PRO A 308 26.49 6.36 -9.89
N GLU A 309 27.00 7.54 -10.28
CA GLU A 309 27.70 8.44 -9.34
C GLU A 309 26.77 8.97 -8.22
N ALA A 310 25.47 9.09 -8.51
CA ALA A 310 24.47 9.49 -7.54
C ALA A 310 23.11 8.87 -7.86
N VAL A 311 22.42 8.43 -6.80
CA VAL A 311 21.04 7.97 -6.85
C VAL A 311 20.13 9.13 -6.48
N ASP A 312 19.62 9.85 -7.48
CA ASP A 312 18.65 10.94 -7.34
C ASP A 312 17.36 10.69 -8.16
N LEU A 313 16.40 11.60 -8.08
CA LEU A 313 15.14 11.46 -8.81
C LEU A 313 15.33 11.41 -10.34
N ALA A 314 16.37 12.06 -10.87
CA ALA A 314 16.67 12.04 -12.29
C ALA A 314 17.19 10.67 -12.74
N TYR A 315 18.05 10.03 -11.94
CA TYR A 315 18.46 8.65 -12.15
C TYR A 315 17.25 7.71 -12.12
N VAL A 316 16.38 7.84 -11.11
CA VAL A 316 15.17 7.02 -10.99
C VAL A 316 14.23 7.20 -12.19
N GLU A 317 14.04 8.44 -12.66
CA GLU A 317 13.22 8.70 -13.84
C GLU A 317 13.84 8.07 -15.10
N ALA A 318 15.16 8.20 -15.29
CA ALA A 318 15.88 7.59 -16.40
C ALA A 318 15.80 6.05 -16.37
N MET A 319 15.97 5.45 -15.18
CA MET A 319 15.77 4.03 -14.95
C MET A 319 14.36 3.62 -15.37
N MET A 320 13.30 4.29 -14.90
CA MET A 320 11.91 3.95 -15.23
C MET A 320 11.56 4.14 -16.71
N LYS A 321 12.26 5.02 -17.44
CA LYS A 321 12.13 5.18 -18.90
C LYS A 321 12.74 4.01 -19.68
N SER A 322 13.71 3.30 -19.10
CA SER A 322 14.38 2.15 -19.72
C SER A 322 13.87 0.80 -19.20
N LYS A 323 13.67 0.68 -17.88
CA LYS A 323 13.25 -0.49 -17.10
C LYS A 323 11.95 -0.12 -16.36
N ARG A 324 10.80 -0.30 -16.99
CA ARG A 324 9.49 0.12 -16.48
C ARG A 324 8.93 -0.91 -15.51
N LEU A 325 8.85 -0.60 -14.22
CA LEU A 325 8.12 -1.45 -13.28
C LEU A 325 6.61 -1.40 -13.55
N MET A 326 5.97 -2.57 -13.58
CA MET A 326 4.53 -2.76 -13.58
C MET A 326 4.14 -3.73 -12.48
N TYR A 327 3.63 -3.19 -11.39
CA TYR A 327 3.07 -3.98 -10.30
C TYR A 327 1.61 -4.29 -10.59
N ILE A 328 1.21 -5.53 -10.37
CA ILE A 328 -0.16 -6.00 -10.47
C ILE A 328 -0.44 -6.84 -9.21
N GLY A 329 -1.23 -6.29 -8.29
CA GLY A 329 -1.51 -6.89 -6.99
C GLY A 329 -2.46 -8.09 -7.00
N GLU A 330 -2.51 -8.84 -8.10
CA GLU A 330 -3.46 -9.95 -8.30
C GLU A 330 -2.73 -11.31 -8.42
N PRO A 331 -3.39 -12.42 -8.05
CA PRO A 331 -2.91 -13.78 -8.32
C PRO A 331 -2.69 -14.03 -9.82
N GLY A 332 -1.80 -14.96 -10.17
CA GLY A 332 -1.53 -15.30 -11.55
C GLY A 332 -0.31 -14.57 -12.12
N VAL A 333 -0.01 -14.88 -13.38
CA VAL A 333 1.21 -14.42 -14.06
C VAL A 333 0.90 -13.26 -15.01
N TRP A 334 1.91 -12.46 -15.35
CA TRP A 334 1.71 -11.23 -16.14
C TRP A 334 1.02 -11.45 -17.49
N GLN A 335 1.14 -12.65 -18.09
CA GLN A 335 0.53 -12.99 -19.38
C GLN A 335 -1.00 -12.86 -19.34
N GLU A 336 -1.60 -13.13 -18.18
CA GLU A 336 -3.04 -13.00 -17.95
C GLU A 336 -3.48 -11.53 -17.97
N TYR A 337 -2.56 -10.63 -17.60
CA TYR A 337 -2.75 -9.18 -17.47
C TYR A 337 -2.14 -8.39 -18.64
N ILE A 338 -1.87 -9.03 -19.77
CA ILE A 338 -1.22 -8.39 -20.92
C ILE A 338 -2.00 -7.17 -21.46
N LYS A 339 -3.32 -7.15 -21.28
CA LYS A 339 -4.16 -6.00 -21.65
C LYS A 339 -3.86 -4.78 -20.79
N ASP A 340 -3.78 -4.97 -19.48
CA ASP A 340 -3.48 -3.92 -18.52
C ASP A 340 -2.09 -3.34 -18.79
N ILE A 341 -1.10 -4.21 -19.05
CA ILE A 341 0.26 -3.82 -19.45
C ILE A 341 0.27 -2.97 -20.74
N LEU A 342 -0.38 -3.43 -21.80
CA LEU A 342 -0.30 -2.75 -23.11
C LEU A 342 -1.24 -1.54 -23.22
N PHE A 343 -2.29 -1.46 -22.40
CA PHE A 343 -3.16 -0.30 -22.35
C PHE A 343 -2.59 0.81 -21.45
N THR A 344 -1.66 0.48 -20.54
CA THR A 344 -0.86 1.45 -19.77
C THR A 344 -0.14 2.44 -20.68
N ASP A 345 0.03 3.68 -20.21
CA ASP A 345 0.77 4.69 -20.96
C ASP A 345 2.27 4.32 -21.03
N LEU A 346 2.77 4.20 -22.27
CA LEU A 346 4.16 3.86 -22.60
C LEU A 346 4.78 4.91 -23.53
N GLU A 347 4.24 6.12 -23.55
CA GLU A 347 4.77 7.23 -24.35
C GLU A 347 6.22 7.54 -23.96
N HIS A 348 6.51 7.54 -22.66
CA HIS A 348 7.84 7.82 -22.10
C HIS A 348 8.75 6.59 -22.00
N LEU A 349 8.34 5.42 -22.48
CA LEU A 349 9.25 4.27 -22.58
C LEU A 349 10.22 4.49 -23.75
N ASN A 350 11.51 4.35 -23.48
CA ASN A 350 12.57 4.41 -24.47
C ASN A 350 12.40 3.29 -25.52
N THR A 351 12.96 3.50 -26.71
CA THR A 351 13.03 2.45 -27.73
C THR A 351 13.79 1.25 -27.17
N ASN A 352 13.29 0.04 -27.40
CA ASN A 352 13.81 -1.20 -26.82
C ASN A 352 13.73 -1.25 -25.28
N GLY A 353 12.78 -0.52 -24.69
CA GLY A 353 12.54 -0.54 -23.25
C GLY A 353 12.09 -1.91 -22.74
N ILE A 354 12.38 -2.18 -21.47
CA ILE A 354 12.05 -3.43 -20.79
C ILE A 354 10.91 -3.15 -19.82
N ILE A 355 9.89 -4.01 -19.84
CA ILE A 355 8.87 -4.02 -18.79
C ILE A 355 9.30 -5.01 -17.72
N VAL A 356 9.35 -4.56 -16.48
CA VAL A 356 9.60 -5.39 -15.31
C VAL A 356 8.25 -5.62 -14.64
N ALA A 357 7.69 -6.82 -14.81
CA ALA A 357 6.41 -7.19 -14.25
C ALA A 357 6.59 -7.82 -12.85
N LYS A 358 5.79 -7.36 -11.90
CA LYS A 358 5.63 -8.01 -10.59
C LYS A 358 4.17 -8.35 -10.37
N THR A 359 3.87 -9.65 -10.27
CA THR A 359 2.56 -10.16 -9.87
C THR A 359 2.69 -11.01 -8.60
N LEU A 360 1.58 -11.52 -8.06
CA LEU A 360 1.61 -12.39 -6.88
C LEU A 360 2.02 -13.84 -7.20
N SER A 361 2.24 -14.19 -8.48
CA SER A 361 2.68 -15.53 -8.88
C SER A 361 3.85 -15.45 -9.86
N LYS A 362 4.87 -16.28 -9.66
CA LYS A 362 6.05 -16.27 -10.52
C LYS A 362 5.78 -16.98 -11.85
N SER A 363 6.30 -16.41 -12.93
CA SER A 363 6.39 -17.09 -14.23
C SER A 363 7.37 -18.27 -14.19
N HIS A 364 7.26 -19.17 -15.17
CA HIS A 364 8.20 -20.29 -15.34
C HIS A 364 9.58 -19.87 -15.85
N THR A 365 9.68 -18.71 -16.50
CA THR A 365 10.92 -18.17 -17.04
C THR A 365 11.02 -16.69 -16.68
N PRO A 366 12.24 -16.16 -16.46
CA PRO A 366 12.43 -14.79 -16.01
C PRO A 366 12.24 -13.75 -17.11
N ARG A 367 12.53 -14.07 -18.38
CA ARG A 367 12.49 -13.10 -19.50
C ARG A 367 11.72 -13.64 -20.69
N PHE A 368 10.95 -12.76 -21.32
CA PHE A 368 10.12 -13.04 -22.48
C PHE A 368 10.41 -12.04 -23.59
N THR A 369 10.78 -12.54 -24.77
CA THR A 369 11.11 -11.72 -25.94
C THR A 369 9.89 -10.99 -26.49
N ASN A 370 10.13 -9.92 -27.25
CA ASN A 370 9.07 -9.20 -27.97
C ASN A 370 8.19 -10.12 -28.84
N GLU A 371 8.77 -11.14 -29.48
CA GLU A 371 8.03 -12.12 -30.29
C GLU A 371 7.05 -12.93 -29.45
N PHE A 372 7.46 -13.35 -28.26
CA PHE A 372 6.58 -14.02 -27.32
C PHE A 372 5.46 -13.09 -26.84
N VAL A 373 5.78 -11.84 -26.52
CA VAL A 373 4.78 -10.82 -26.13
C VAL A 373 3.75 -10.62 -27.24
N LYS A 374 4.18 -10.50 -28.51
CA LYS A 374 3.29 -10.43 -29.69
C LYS A 374 2.38 -11.66 -29.80
N LYS A 375 2.93 -12.86 -29.55
CA LYS A 375 2.17 -14.11 -29.58
C LYS A 375 1.09 -14.14 -28.49
N VAL A 376 1.43 -13.76 -27.25
CA VAL A 376 0.49 -13.68 -26.13
C VAL A 376 -0.61 -12.66 -26.43
N TRP A 377 -0.23 -11.46 -26.88
CA TRP A 377 -1.16 -10.41 -27.28
C TRP A 377 -2.12 -10.86 -28.38
N THR A 378 -1.60 -11.47 -29.45
CA THR A 378 -2.42 -11.98 -30.55
C THR A 378 -3.44 -12.98 -30.03
N LYS A 379 -3.01 -13.99 -29.27
CA LYS A 379 -3.91 -15.00 -28.68
C LYS A 379 -4.99 -14.39 -27.79
N SER A 380 -4.65 -13.39 -26.99
CA SER A 380 -5.59 -12.69 -26.09
C SER A 380 -6.72 -11.97 -26.85
N ASN A 381 -6.53 -11.69 -28.14
CA ASN A 381 -7.45 -10.95 -28.99
C ASN A 381 -8.13 -11.77 -30.10
N ILE A 382 -7.80 -13.06 -30.28
CA ILE A 382 -8.47 -13.92 -31.26
C ILE A 382 -9.97 -14.02 -30.88
N GLY A 383 -10.86 -13.65 -31.81
CA GLY A 383 -12.30 -13.85 -31.68
C GLY A 383 -13.09 -12.80 -30.88
N ARG A 384 -12.49 -11.67 -30.49
CA ARG A 384 -13.20 -10.60 -29.74
C ARG A 384 -13.81 -9.53 -30.67
N VAL A 385 -15.03 -9.09 -30.34
CA VAL A 385 -15.82 -8.10 -31.08
C VAL A 385 -15.10 -6.73 -31.11
N GLN A 386 -15.20 -6.01 -32.24
CA GLN A 386 -14.46 -4.79 -32.62
C GLN A 386 -14.67 -3.54 -31.74
N THR A 387 -15.19 -3.62 -30.52
CA THR A 387 -15.54 -2.46 -29.69
C THR A 387 -14.33 -1.65 -29.17
N GLU A 388 -13.10 -2.18 -29.27
CA GLU A 388 -11.87 -1.56 -28.74
C GLU A 388 -10.80 -1.27 -29.83
N THR A 389 -11.21 -1.00 -31.07
CA THR A 389 -10.29 -0.93 -32.23
C THR A 389 -9.14 0.09 -32.04
N ARG A 390 -9.40 1.23 -31.38
CA ARG A 390 -8.37 2.24 -31.06
C ARG A 390 -7.35 1.73 -30.04
N ASN A 391 -7.81 1.07 -28.98
CA ASN A 391 -6.93 0.51 -27.94
C ASN A 391 -6.06 -0.61 -28.50
N ILE A 392 -6.62 -1.45 -29.37
CA ILE A 392 -5.86 -2.51 -30.05
C ILE A 392 -4.77 -1.92 -30.96
N SER A 393 -5.10 -0.90 -31.76
CA SER A 393 -4.12 -0.22 -32.62
C SER A 393 -3.00 0.44 -31.81
N ASN A 394 -3.34 1.10 -30.70
CA ASN A 394 -2.37 1.72 -29.80
C ASN A 394 -1.48 0.68 -29.12
N ALA A 395 -2.05 -0.44 -28.65
CA ALA A 395 -1.30 -1.55 -28.07
C ALA A 395 -0.27 -2.11 -29.08
N ASN A 396 -0.66 -2.32 -30.34
CA ASN A 396 0.27 -2.78 -31.38
C ASN A 396 1.45 -1.81 -31.60
N LYS A 397 1.21 -0.48 -31.55
CA LYS A 397 2.27 0.53 -31.62
C LYS A 397 3.17 0.52 -30.38
N LYS A 398 2.61 0.24 -29.20
CA LYS A 398 3.37 0.17 -27.95
C LYS A 398 4.26 -1.08 -27.90
N ILE A 399 3.78 -2.22 -28.41
CA ILE A 399 4.57 -3.46 -28.49
C ILE A 399 5.88 -3.24 -29.24
N SER A 400 5.94 -2.39 -30.27
CA SER A 400 7.20 -2.16 -30.99
C SER A 400 8.25 -1.41 -30.17
N LYS A 401 7.88 -0.75 -29.06
CA LYS A 401 8.84 -0.14 -28.13
C LYS A 401 9.39 -1.13 -27.11
N ILE A 402 8.68 -2.21 -26.84
CA ILE A 402 9.02 -3.18 -25.79
C ILE A 402 10.03 -4.19 -26.34
N ASN A 403 11.23 -4.27 -25.78
CA ASN A 403 12.19 -5.31 -26.14
C ASN A 403 11.82 -6.65 -25.49
N SER A 404 11.57 -6.63 -24.19
CA SER A 404 11.19 -7.81 -23.41
C SER A 404 10.35 -7.47 -22.20
N ILE A 405 9.63 -8.47 -21.69
CA ILE A 405 9.02 -8.45 -20.36
C ILE A 405 9.83 -9.38 -19.46
N VAL A 406 10.24 -8.86 -18.30
CA VAL A 406 10.97 -9.60 -17.26
C VAL A 406 10.05 -9.76 -16.06
N ASP A 407 9.87 -10.98 -15.58
CA ASP A 407 9.15 -11.28 -14.34
C ASP A 407 10.14 -11.20 -13.17
N LEU A 408 9.95 -10.22 -12.29
CA LEU A 408 10.91 -9.92 -11.22
C LEU A 408 11.08 -11.08 -10.23
N THR A 409 9.99 -11.77 -9.89
CA THR A 409 10.06 -12.90 -8.95
C THR A 409 10.79 -14.09 -9.59
N ALA A 410 10.48 -14.40 -10.85
CA ALA A 410 11.18 -15.45 -11.59
C ALA A 410 12.66 -15.10 -11.84
N LEU A 411 12.98 -13.81 -11.97
CA LEU A 411 14.35 -13.32 -12.09
C LEU A 411 15.17 -13.61 -10.83
N HIS A 412 14.63 -13.36 -9.64
CA HIS A 412 15.31 -13.73 -8.39
C HIS A 412 15.52 -15.24 -8.26
N SER A 413 14.55 -16.06 -8.69
CA SER A 413 14.75 -17.51 -8.75
C SER A 413 15.93 -17.91 -9.65
N GLU A 414 16.09 -17.25 -10.80
CA GLU A 414 17.15 -17.59 -11.76
C GLU A 414 18.53 -17.02 -11.38
N CYS A 415 18.57 -15.81 -10.83
CA CYS A 415 19.83 -15.14 -10.50
C CYS A 415 20.35 -15.51 -9.10
N ILE A 416 19.50 -15.99 -8.19
CA ILE A 416 19.87 -16.31 -6.81
C ILE A 416 19.55 -17.79 -6.49
N GLU A 417 18.28 -18.20 -6.52
CA GLU A 417 17.87 -19.52 -6.01
C GLU A 417 18.58 -20.68 -6.74
N SER A 418 18.69 -20.61 -8.06
CA SER A 418 19.26 -21.68 -8.88
C SER A 418 20.79 -21.67 -8.97
N LYS A 419 21.47 -20.73 -8.31
CA LYS A 419 22.90 -20.46 -8.48
C LYS A 419 23.73 -20.59 -7.21
N GLU A 420 23.28 -21.41 -6.26
CA GLU A 420 24.04 -21.69 -5.02
C GLU A 420 25.51 -22.02 -5.29
N SER A 421 25.79 -22.98 -6.18
CA SER A 421 27.17 -23.41 -6.49
C SER A 421 28.05 -22.30 -7.08
N LEU A 422 27.46 -21.25 -7.66
CA LEU A 422 28.22 -20.10 -8.16
C LEU A 422 28.66 -19.18 -7.01
N TYR A 423 27.83 -19.06 -5.98
CA TYR A 423 28.06 -18.14 -4.86
C TYR A 423 28.76 -18.79 -3.67
N GLU A 424 28.74 -20.12 -3.56
CA GLU A 424 29.28 -20.89 -2.42
C GLU A 424 30.72 -20.48 -2.04
N GLU A 425 31.61 -20.29 -3.02
CA GLU A 425 33.01 -19.89 -2.77
C GLU A 425 33.15 -18.46 -2.20
N HIS A 426 32.16 -17.61 -2.42
CA HIS A 426 32.14 -16.19 -2.05
C HIS A 426 31.28 -15.91 -0.80
N THR A 427 30.48 -16.88 -0.35
CA THR A 427 29.61 -16.76 0.82
C THR A 427 30.14 -17.46 2.06
N ASN A 428 31.37 -18.01 2.02
CA ASN A 428 31.98 -18.66 3.18
C ASN A 428 32.39 -17.62 4.26
N PHE A 429 31.72 -17.67 5.41
CA PHE A 429 31.89 -16.75 6.53
C PHE A 429 33.28 -16.74 7.16
N GLU A 430 34.04 -17.84 7.13
CA GLU A 430 35.35 -17.91 7.79
C GLU A 430 36.39 -16.99 7.14
N GLU A 431 36.14 -16.59 5.90
CA GLU A 431 37.04 -15.80 5.07
C GLU A 431 36.32 -14.63 4.37
N PHE A 432 35.16 -14.20 4.86
CA PHE A 432 34.41 -13.11 4.24
C PHE A 432 35.05 -11.75 4.58
N ASP A 433 35.39 -10.98 3.55
CA ASP A 433 36.00 -9.67 3.62
C ASP A 433 35.47 -8.73 2.52
N ASP A 434 35.90 -7.47 2.54
CA ASP A 434 35.48 -6.43 1.59
C ASP A 434 35.76 -6.81 0.12
N GLU A 435 36.81 -7.60 -0.13
CA GLU A 435 37.16 -8.06 -1.48
C GLU A 435 36.14 -9.09 -1.98
N LYS A 436 35.81 -10.09 -1.16
CA LYS A 436 34.78 -11.09 -1.48
C LYS A 436 33.39 -10.47 -1.62
N GLU A 437 33.07 -9.49 -0.78
CA GLU A 437 31.83 -8.72 -0.93
C GLU A 437 31.76 -8.05 -2.32
N THR A 438 32.82 -7.33 -2.70
CA THR A 438 32.90 -6.64 -4.00
C THR A 438 32.79 -7.62 -5.17
N GLN A 439 33.44 -8.79 -5.08
CA GLN A 439 33.36 -9.85 -6.07
C GLN A 439 31.93 -10.42 -6.17
N LEU A 440 31.29 -10.71 -5.04
CA LEU A 440 29.93 -11.23 -4.98
C LEU A 440 28.91 -10.26 -5.58
N LEU A 441 29.01 -8.97 -5.25
CA LEU A 441 28.15 -7.93 -5.84
C LEU A 441 28.38 -7.78 -7.35
N THR A 442 29.63 -7.95 -7.81
CA THR A 442 29.96 -7.92 -9.25
C THR A 442 29.39 -9.13 -10.00
N LEU A 443 29.43 -10.31 -9.38
CA LEU A 443 28.80 -11.53 -9.91
C LEU A 443 27.28 -11.35 -10.01
N LEU A 444 26.64 -10.86 -8.95
CA LEU A 444 25.21 -10.56 -8.95
C LEU A 444 24.84 -9.54 -10.03
N ALA A 445 25.60 -8.45 -10.16
CA ALA A 445 25.38 -7.46 -11.21
C ALA A 445 25.44 -8.09 -12.61
N THR A 446 26.43 -8.96 -12.86
CA THR A 446 26.59 -9.69 -14.13
C THR A 446 25.39 -10.59 -14.40
N GLU A 447 24.92 -11.29 -13.37
CA GLU A 447 23.81 -12.23 -13.48
C GLU A 447 22.48 -11.53 -13.78
N TYR A 448 22.21 -10.40 -13.13
CA TYR A 448 21.03 -9.60 -13.43
C TYR A 448 21.15 -8.88 -14.77
N ASP A 449 22.31 -8.33 -15.12
CA ASP A 449 22.52 -7.58 -16.35
C ASP A 449 22.16 -8.42 -17.58
N ALA A 450 22.46 -9.73 -17.59
CA ALA A 450 22.10 -10.63 -18.68
C ALA A 450 20.60 -10.58 -19.11
N TYR A 451 19.70 -10.17 -18.21
CA TYR A 451 18.27 -10.01 -18.46
C TYR A 451 17.85 -8.58 -18.81
N PHE A 452 18.70 -7.60 -18.50
CA PHE A 452 18.47 -6.17 -18.78
C PHE A 452 19.27 -5.63 -19.97
N THR A 453 20.31 -6.33 -20.44
CA THR A 453 21.03 -5.95 -21.65
C THR A 453 20.22 -6.29 -22.91
N ILE A 454 20.24 -5.36 -23.86
CA ILE A 454 19.78 -5.57 -25.23
C ILE A 454 20.94 -6.25 -25.95
N LYS A 455 20.92 -7.58 -26.10
CA LYS A 455 21.74 -8.21 -27.12
C LYS A 455 21.12 -7.84 -28.46
N GLU A 456 21.76 -6.92 -29.20
CA GLU A 456 21.51 -6.84 -30.63
C GLU A 456 21.76 -8.25 -31.18
N LEU A 457 20.72 -8.85 -31.74
CA LEU A 457 20.91 -9.99 -32.61
C LEU A 457 21.72 -9.45 -33.79
N GLU A 458 23.04 -9.55 -33.71
CA GLU A 458 23.88 -9.48 -34.90
C GLU A 458 23.30 -10.53 -35.85
N ASN A 459 22.77 -10.04 -36.98
CA ASN A 459 22.32 -10.87 -38.07
C ASN A 459 23.54 -11.65 -38.58
N GLU A 460 23.74 -12.87 -38.10
CA GLU A 460 24.51 -13.88 -38.82
C GLU A 460 23.71 -14.22 -40.09
N ASN A 461 24.06 -13.53 -41.17
CA ASN A 461 23.74 -13.90 -42.55
C ASN A 461 24.56 -15.10 -43.00
#